data_AF-A0A484CRY5-F1
#
_entry.id   AF-A0A484CRY5-F1
#
_cell.length_a   1.000
_cell.length_b   1.000
_cell.length_c   1.000
_cell.angle_alpha   90.00
_cell.angle_beta   90.00
_cell.angle_gamma   90.00
#
_symmetry.space_group_name_H-M   'P 1'
#
loop_
_entity.id
_entity.type
_entity.pdbx_description
1 polymer ?
#
loop_
_entity_poly.entity_id
_entity_poly.type
_entity_poly.pdbx_seq_one_letter_code
_entity_poly.pdbx_strand_id
1 'polypeptide(L)'
;MRVQWMVTILCTLLSMGLVLIIVGQHQVMTMLGKANQKLPKESQKLDDKLSDLKSLKALVEKLLSAENNAVKDMEEGVPKLVPDIEKKKVEIDTCQAEKKIKADELAAVEKEHTETLENLKRESDAWNQEINNLKPQVMGYREICNHVKKGTLAEKLCSA
;
A
#
# COMPACT_ATOMS: atom_id res chain seq x y z
N MET A 1 -18.06 114.68 17.79
CA MET A 1 -18.45 113.41 18.46
C MET A 1 -19.13 112.40 17.54
N ARG A 2 -20.14 112.75 16.72
CA ARG A 2 -20.90 111.77 15.91
C ARG A 2 -20.08 111.01 14.84
N VAL A 3 -19.15 111.69 14.16
CA VAL A 3 -18.31 111.06 13.11
C VAL A 3 -17.32 110.05 13.70
N GLN A 4 -16.76 110.33 14.88
CA GLN A 4 -15.84 109.42 15.58
C GLN A 4 -16.51 108.07 15.92
N TRP A 5 -17.78 108.10 16.32
CA TRP A 5 -18.57 106.90 16.64
C TRP A 5 -18.92 106.08 15.41
N MET A 6 -19.18 106.72 14.27
CA MET A 6 -19.44 106.00 13.02
C MET A 6 -18.18 105.27 12.52
N VAL A 7 -17.01 105.90 12.65
CA VAL A 7 -15.74 105.29 12.26
C VAL A 7 -15.38 104.11 13.15
N THR A 8 -15.57 104.19 14.47
CA THR A 8 -15.29 103.07 15.39
C THR A 8 -16.21 101.88 15.13
N ILE A 9 -17.50 102.09 14.87
CA ILE A 9 -18.45 101.02 14.53
C ILE A 9 -18.08 100.35 13.19
N LEU A 10 -17.66 101.14 12.19
CA LEU A 10 -17.23 100.58 10.91
C LEU A 10 -15.97 99.71 11.07
N CYS A 11 -15.00 100.17 11.87
CA CYS A 11 -13.79 99.41 12.17
C CYS A 11 -14.08 98.11 12.94
N THR A 12 -15.01 98.10 13.89
CA THR A 12 -15.37 96.87 14.62
C THR A 12 -16.09 95.87 13.72
N LEU A 13 -16.97 96.32 12.82
CA LEU A 13 -17.65 95.45 11.85
C LEU A 13 -16.66 94.84 10.84
N LEU A 14 -15.71 95.63 10.34
CA LEU A 14 -14.65 95.12 9.45
C LEU A 14 -13.77 94.09 10.16
N SER A 15 -13.41 94.34 11.42
CA SER A 15 -12.64 93.38 12.23
C SER A 15 -13.41 92.07 12.46
N MET A 16 -14.70 92.15 12.80
CA MET A 16 -15.55 90.98 13.01
C MET A 16 -15.73 90.16 11.72
N GLY A 17 -15.86 90.83 10.56
CA GLY A 17 -15.92 90.18 9.26
C GLY A 17 -14.65 89.39 8.92
N LEU A 18 -13.47 89.95 9.21
CA LEU A 18 -12.18 89.26 9.01
C LEU A 18 -12.04 88.03 9.92
N VAL A 19 -12.46 88.12 11.18
CA VAL A 19 -12.40 86.99 12.12
C VAL A 19 -13.28 85.83 11.63
N LEU A 20 -14.49 86.11 11.12
CA LEU A 20 -15.37 85.07 10.58
C LEU A 20 -14.76 84.36 9.36
N ILE A 21 -14.07 85.11 8.48
CA ILE A 21 -13.37 84.54 7.33
C ILE A 21 -12.21 83.64 7.79
N ILE A 22 -11.41 84.10 8.76
CA ILE A 22 -10.27 83.32 9.29
C ILE A 22 -10.76 82.02 9.96
N VAL A 23 -11.84 82.09 10.75
CA VAL A 23 -12.43 80.91 11.39
C VAL A 23 -12.98 79.93 10.35
N GLY A 24 -13.67 80.43 9.32
CA GLY A 24 -14.17 79.62 8.21
C GLY A 24 -13.03 78.92 7.46
N GLN A 25 -11.96 79.64 7.14
CA GLN A 25 -10.77 79.06 6.49
C GLN A 25 -10.08 78.02 7.35
N HIS A 26 -10.00 78.25 8.67
CA HIS A 26 -9.41 77.29 9.59
C HIS A 26 -10.22 75.99 9.67
N GLN A 27 -11.55 76.07 9.72
CA GLN A 27 -12.41 74.88 9.70
C GLN A 27 -12.24 74.08 8.40
N VAL A 28 -12.24 74.75 7.25
CA VAL A 28 -12.01 74.10 5.94
C VAL A 28 -10.64 73.43 5.90
N MET A 29 -9.58 74.10 6.39
CA MET A 29 -8.24 73.54 6.44
C MET A 29 -8.14 72.30 7.34
N THR A 30 -8.83 72.29 8.49
CA THR A 30 -8.85 71.10 9.36
C THR A 30 -9.62 69.92 8.75
N MET A 31 -10.72 70.18 8.02
CA MET A 31 -11.44 69.12 7.30
C MET A 31 -10.60 68.55 6.15
N LEU A 32 -9.95 69.42 5.36
CA LEU A 32 -9.00 69.02 4.32
C LEU A 32 -7.83 68.22 4.89
N GLY A 33 -7.25 68.66 6.02
CA GLY A 33 -6.17 67.92 6.69
C GLY A 33 -6.59 66.52 7.14
N LYS A 34 -7.81 66.37 7.69
CA LYS A 34 -8.37 65.06 8.08
C LYS A 34 -8.64 64.17 6.87
N ALA A 35 -9.21 64.72 5.79
CA ALA A 35 -9.45 63.98 4.55
C ALA A 35 -8.12 63.52 3.91
N ASN A 36 -7.14 64.42 3.85
CA ASN A 36 -5.83 64.16 3.28
C ASN A 36 -5.01 63.15 4.09
N GLN A 37 -5.30 62.97 5.39
CA GLN A 37 -4.72 61.89 6.18
C GLN A 37 -5.45 60.54 6.04
N LYS A 38 -6.77 60.54 5.76
CA LYS A 38 -7.56 59.31 5.65
C LYS A 38 -7.39 58.60 4.31
N LEU A 39 -7.45 59.35 3.22
CA LEU A 39 -7.31 58.82 1.85
C LEU A 39 -6.04 57.97 1.63
N PRO A 40 -4.82 58.40 2.03
CA PRO A 40 -3.62 57.58 1.83
C PRO A 40 -3.63 56.31 2.70
N LYS A 41 -4.21 56.37 3.91
CA LYS A 41 -4.34 55.18 4.78
C LYS A 41 -5.30 54.15 4.19
N GLU A 42 -6.41 54.60 3.62
CA GLU A 42 -7.34 53.70 2.92
C GLU A 42 -6.70 53.13 1.66
N SER A 43 -6.02 53.97 0.86
CA SER A 43 -5.28 53.53 -0.33
C SER A 43 -4.22 52.48 0.02
N GLN A 44 -3.44 52.69 1.08
CA GLN A 44 -2.43 51.74 1.53
C GLN A 44 -3.06 50.43 1.98
N LYS A 45 -4.16 50.50 2.75
CA LYS A 45 -4.90 49.29 3.17
C LYS A 45 -5.47 48.50 1.99
N LEU A 46 -5.91 49.19 0.94
CA LEU A 46 -6.37 48.56 -0.29
C LEU A 46 -5.22 47.90 -1.05
N ASP A 47 -4.05 48.54 -1.11
CA ASP A 47 -2.85 48.01 -1.76
C ASP A 47 -2.29 46.78 -1.01
N ASP A 48 -2.23 46.85 0.32
CA ASP A 48 -1.84 45.72 1.19
C ASP A 48 -2.76 44.51 0.94
N LYS A 49 -4.08 44.72 0.90
CA LYS A 49 -5.06 43.66 0.59
C LYS A 49 -4.88 43.10 -0.82
N LEU A 50 -4.55 43.94 -1.79
CA LEU A 50 -4.34 43.51 -3.17
C LEU A 50 -3.05 42.68 -3.29
N SER A 51 -2.00 43.07 -2.56
CA SER A 51 -0.76 42.31 -2.41
C SER A 51 -1.01 40.95 -1.76
N ASP A 52 -1.79 40.90 -0.68
CA ASP A 52 -2.18 39.66 0.00
C ASP A 52 -2.99 38.73 -0.93
N LEU A 53 -3.96 39.27 -1.65
CA LEU A 53 -4.73 38.50 -2.63
C LEU A 53 -3.85 37.96 -3.76
N LYS A 54 -2.86 38.73 -4.21
CA LYS A 54 -1.93 38.32 -5.26
C LYS A 54 -1.00 37.20 -4.76
N SER A 55 -0.52 37.29 -3.52
CA SER A 55 0.32 36.25 -2.92
C SER A 55 -0.47 34.96 -2.69
N LEU A 56 -1.70 35.07 -2.20
CA LEU A 56 -2.61 33.93 -2.02
C LEU A 56 -2.92 33.27 -3.36
N LYS A 57 -3.21 34.06 -4.41
CA LYS A 57 -3.40 33.52 -5.76
C LYS A 57 -2.18 32.74 -6.25
N ALA A 58 -0.97 33.28 -6.08
CA ALA A 58 0.26 32.60 -6.48
C ALA A 58 0.49 31.29 -5.71
N LEU A 59 0.16 31.25 -4.42
CA LEU A 59 0.24 30.03 -3.61
C LEU A 59 -0.77 28.98 -4.08
N VAL A 60 -2.00 29.38 -4.38
CA VAL A 60 -3.04 28.49 -4.88
C VAL A 60 -2.67 27.93 -6.26
N GLU A 61 -2.17 28.77 -7.18
CA GLU A 61 -1.70 28.32 -8.49
C GLU A 61 -0.55 27.31 -8.37
N LYS A 62 0.39 27.55 -7.44
CA LYS A 62 1.48 26.61 -7.17
C LYS A 62 0.97 25.28 -6.62
N LEU A 63 0.05 25.31 -5.64
CA LEU A 63 -0.57 24.11 -5.08
C LEU A 63 -1.32 23.31 -6.15
N LEU A 64 -2.13 24.00 -6.96
CA LEU A 64 -2.90 23.38 -8.04
C LEU A 64 -1.99 22.76 -9.11
N SER A 65 -0.86 23.40 -9.42
CA SER A 65 0.12 22.82 -10.34
C SER A 65 0.81 21.57 -9.78
N ALA A 66 1.15 21.57 -8.48
CA ALA A 66 1.77 20.44 -7.81
C ALA A 66 0.80 19.25 -7.70
N GLU A 67 -0.46 19.51 -7.35
CA GLU A 67 -1.52 18.51 -7.27
C GLU A 67 -1.80 17.92 -8.65
N ASN A 68 -1.92 18.73 -9.70
CA ASN A 68 -2.12 18.23 -11.06
C ASN A 68 -0.97 17.34 -11.54
N ASN A 69 0.28 17.67 -11.18
CA ASN A 69 1.42 16.81 -11.52
C ASN A 69 1.36 15.48 -10.76
N ALA A 70 1.05 15.51 -9.46
CA ALA A 70 0.90 14.29 -8.67
C ALA A 70 -0.25 13.40 -9.18
N VAL A 71 -1.38 13.99 -9.58
CA VAL A 71 -2.51 13.28 -10.19
C VAL A 71 -2.07 12.63 -11.50
N LYS A 72 -1.38 13.36 -12.38
CA LYS A 72 -0.85 12.79 -13.64
C LYS A 72 0.12 11.63 -13.38
N ASP A 73 1.04 11.78 -12.43
CA ASP A 73 1.99 10.72 -12.09
C ASP A 73 1.25 9.45 -11.60
N MET A 74 0.19 9.62 -10.81
CA MET A 74 -0.66 8.50 -10.38
C MET A 74 -1.47 7.91 -11.52
N GLU A 75 -2.10 8.74 -12.36
CA GLU A 75 -2.87 8.30 -13.53
C GLU A 75 -1.99 7.54 -14.54
N GLU A 76 -0.71 7.87 -14.66
CA GLU A 76 0.23 7.13 -15.49
C GLU A 76 0.81 5.89 -14.81
N GLY A 77 0.96 5.91 -13.49
CA GLY A 77 1.55 4.82 -12.71
C GLY A 77 0.59 3.66 -12.47
N VAL A 78 -0.68 3.95 -12.14
CA VAL A 78 -1.68 2.93 -11.81
C VAL A 78 -1.92 1.94 -12.97
N PRO A 79 -2.11 2.38 -14.23
CA PRO A 79 -2.32 1.45 -15.35
C PRO A 79 -1.13 0.54 -15.63
N LYS A 80 0.09 0.95 -15.26
CA LYS A 80 1.30 0.12 -15.41
C LYS A 80 1.36 -0.98 -14.35
N LEU A 81 0.83 -0.73 -13.15
CA LEU A 81 0.83 -1.67 -12.02
C LEU A 81 -0.28 -2.73 -12.11
N VAL A 82 -1.43 -2.38 -12.68
CA VAL A 82 -2.56 -3.31 -12.87
C VAL A 82 -2.16 -4.63 -13.58
N PRO A 83 -1.49 -4.62 -14.75
CA PRO A 83 -1.12 -5.86 -15.43
C PRO A 83 -0.12 -6.70 -14.63
N ASP A 84 0.81 -6.07 -13.90
CA ASP A 84 1.77 -6.77 -13.06
C ASP A 84 1.09 -7.47 -11.86
N ILE A 85 0.07 -6.82 -11.28
CA ILE A 85 -0.75 -7.41 -10.22
C ILE A 85 -1.55 -8.60 -10.76
N GLU A 86 -2.20 -8.44 -11.91
CA GLU A 86 -2.98 -9.52 -12.55
C GLU A 86 -2.09 -10.71 -12.88
N LYS A 87 -0.90 -10.46 -13.45
CA LYS A 87 0.09 -11.49 -13.74
C LYS A 87 0.54 -12.23 -12.48
N LYS A 88 0.91 -11.51 -11.43
CA LYS A 88 1.31 -12.11 -10.15
C LYS A 88 0.19 -12.93 -9.53
N LYS A 89 -1.06 -12.50 -9.66
CA LYS A 89 -2.22 -13.26 -9.19
C LYS A 89 -2.34 -14.60 -9.92
N VAL A 90 -2.23 -14.61 -11.25
CA VAL A 90 -2.24 -15.84 -12.05
C VAL A 90 -1.08 -16.78 -11.69
N GLU A 91 0.12 -16.23 -11.48
CA GLU A 91 1.29 -17.00 -11.04
C GLU A 91 1.06 -17.64 -9.66
N ILE A 92 0.47 -16.90 -8.71
CA ILE A 92 0.12 -17.42 -7.39
C ILE A 92 -0.92 -18.53 -7.49
N ASP A 93 -1.99 -18.32 -8.26
CA ASP A 93 -3.07 -19.30 -8.41
C ASP A 93 -2.53 -20.59 -9.04
N THR A 94 -1.65 -20.48 -10.05
CA THR A 94 -1.00 -21.61 -10.70
C THR A 94 -0.08 -22.35 -9.72
N CYS A 95 0.76 -21.63 -8.97
CA CYS A 95 1.65 -22.22 -7.96
C CYS A 95 0.86 -22.95 -6.86
N GLN A 96 -0.27 -22.39 -6.42
CA GLN A 96 -1.15 -23.05 -5.45
C GLN A 96 -1.79 -24.33 -6.01
N ALA A 97 -2.23 -24.30 -7.26
CA ALA A 97 -2.77 -25.48 -7.93
C ALA A 97 -1.71 -26.58 -8.08
N GLU A 98 -0.50 -26.23 -8.54
CA GLU A 98 0.63 -27.17 -8.65
C GLU A 98 1.03 -27.75 -7.29
N LYS A 99 1.07 -26.92 -6.24
CA LYS A 99 1.35 -27.37 -4.88
C LYS A 99 0.33 -28.41 -4.42
N LYS A 100 -0.96 -28.21 -4.73
CA LYS A 100 -2.01 -29.16 -4.38
C LYS A 100 -1.83 -30.49 -5.13
N ILE A 101 -1.61 -30.43 -6.44
CA ILE A 101 -1.36 -31.63 -7.27
C ILE A 101 -0.17 -32.42 -6.71
N LYS A 102 0.96 -31.74 -6.45
CA LYS A 102 2.16 -32.36 -5.87
C LYS A 102 1.92 -32.97 -4.50
N ALA A 103 1.09 -32.34 -3.66
CA ALA A 103 0.73 -32.87 -2.36
C ALA A 103 -0.13 -34.14 -2.49
N ASP A 104 -1.09 -34.15 -3.40
CA ASP A 104 -1.95 -35.30 -3.67
C ASP A 104 -1.13 -36.46 -4.28
N GLU A 105 -0.22 -36.17 -5.21
CA GLU A 105 0.74 -37.15 -5.78
C GLU A 105 1.65 -37.74 -4.69
N LEU A 106 2.20 -36.90 -3.81
CA LEU A 106 3.07 -37.36 -2.72
C LEU A 106 2.30 -38.28 -1.77
N ALA A 107 1.08 -37.91 -1.38
CA ALA A 107 0.25 -38.73 -0.52
C ALA A 107 -0.11 -40.08 -1.17
N ALA A 108 -0.36 -40.10 -2.48
CA ALA A 108 -0.61 -41.33 -3.23
C ALA A 108 0.61 -42.25 -3.25
N VAL A 109 1.80 -41.69 -3.54
CA VAL A 109 3.07 -42.44 -3.55
C VAL A 109 3.45 -42.95 -2.16
N GLU A 110 3.27 -42.16 -1.11
CA GLU A 110 3.51 -42.59 0.27
C GLU A 110 2.61 -43.75 0.67
N LYS A 111 1.33 -43.70 0.25
CA LYS A 111 0.39 -44.80 0.46
C LYS A 111 0.81 -46.06 -0.28
N GLU A 112 1.12 -45.96 -1.57
CA GLU A 112 1.57 -47.10 -2.39
C GLU A 112 2.86 -47.71 -1.85
N HIS A 113 3.81 -46.89 -1.42
CA HIS A 113 5.05 -47.34 -0.79
C HIS A 113 4.77 -48.13 0.49
N THR A 114 3.87 -47.62 1.34
CA THR A 114 3.51 -48.28 2.60
C THR A 114 2.83 -49.63 2.35
N GLU A 115 1.86 -49.68 1.43
CA GLU A 115 1.17 -50.91 1.04
C GLU A 115 2.14 -51.94 0.43
N THR A 116 3.08 -51.49 -0.40
CA THR A 116 4.10 -52.35 -1.00
C THR A 116 5.03 -52.93 0.05
N LEU A 117 5.46 -52.11 1.01
CA LEU A 117 6.34 -52.54 2.10
C LEU A 117 5.65 -53.55 3.03
N GLU A 118 4.36 -53.34 3.33
CA GLU A 118 3.55 -54.30 4.07
C GLU A 118 3.37 -55.62 3.30
N ASN A 119 3.11 -55.58 2.00
CA ASN A 119 3.03 -56.77 1.15
C ASN A 119 4.35 -57.54 1.11
N LEU A 120 5.46 -56.86 0.87
CA LEU A 120 6.79 -57.47 0.82
C LEU A 120 7.15 -58.14 2.15
N LYS A 121 6.81 -57.50 3.27
CA LYS A 121 6.98 -58.11 4.59
C LYS A 121 6.14 -59.38 4.75
N ARG A 122 4.85 -59.34 4.38
CA ARG A 122 3.97 -60.52 4.44
C ARG A 122 4.48 -61.67 3.59
N GLU A 123 4.90 -61.39 2.36
CA GLU A 123 5.46 -62.41 1.47
C GLU A 123 6.77 -62.97 2.03
N SER A 124 7.66 -62.11 2.54
CA SER A 124 8.91 -62.56 3.15
C SER A 124 8.65 -63.47 4.36
N ASP A 125 7.69 -63.13 5.21
CA ASP A 125 7.33 -63.94 6.36
C ASP A 125 6.75 -65.30 5.92
N ALA A 126 5.89 -65.32 4.88
CA ALA A 126 5.33 -66.54 4.32
C ALA A 126 6.41 -67.46 3.71
N TRP A 127 7.32 -66.92 2.89
CA TRP A 127 8.44 -67.68 2.32
C TRP A 127 9.37 -68.23 3.39
N ASN A 128 9.68 -67.43 4.43
CA ASN A 128 10.47 -67.91 5.56
C ASN A 128 9.77 -69.05 6.31
N GLN A 129 8.45 -68.97 6.48
CA GLN A 129 7.67 -70.05 7.08
C GLN A 129 7.69 -71.33 6.22
N GLU A 130 7.51 -71.21 4.89
CA GLU A 130 7.61 -72.34 3.98
C GLU A 130 8.99 -73.01 4.01
N ILE A 131 10.06 -72.21 3.98
CA ILE A 131 11.44 -72.72 4.11
C ILE A 131 11.59 -73.48 5.44
N ASN A 132 11.10 -72.92 6.54
CA ASN A 132 11.18 -73.56 7.85
C ASN A 132 10.36 -74.86 7.92
N ASN A 133 9.24 -74.95 7.19
CA ASN A 133 8.40 -76.14 7.10
C ASN A 133 8.99 -77.22 6.18
N LEU A 134 9.62 -76.83 5.07
CA LEU A 134 10.21 -77.75 4.08
C LEU A 134 11.57 -78.30 4.53
N LYS A 135 12.38 -77.49 5.23
CA LYS A 135 13.70 -77.89 5.73
C LYS A 135 13.69 -79.21 6.51
N PRO A 136 12.82 -79.45 7.51
CA PRO A 136 12.76 -80.73 8.21
C PRO A 136 12.28 -81.89 7.32
N GLN A 137 11.39 -81.65 6.36
CA GLN A 137 10.93 -82.68 5.43
C GLN A 137 12.07 -83.18 4.54
N VAL A 138 12.89 -82.27 4.02
CA VAL A 138 14.09 -82.62 3.23
C VAL A 138 15.12 -83.35 4.09
N MET A 139 15.35 -82.91 5.34
CA MET A 139 16.26 -83.63 6.26
C MET A 139 15.77 -85.05 6.56
N GLY A 140 14.47 -85.21 6.86
CA GLY A 140 13.88 -86.53 7.12
C GLY A 140 13.93 -87.46 5.91
N TYR A 141 13.67 -86.94 4.70
CA TYR A 141 13.83 -87.71 3.46
C TYR A 141 15.29 -88.17 3.26
N ARG A 142 16.27 -87.30 3.52
CA ARG A 142 17.69 -87.62 3.44
C ARG A 142 18.08 -88.73 4.44
N GLU A 143 17.56 -88.69 5.65
CA GLU A 143 17.78 -89.73 6.67
C GLU A 143 17.17 -91.08 6.26
N ILE A 144 15.97 -91.07 5.67
CA ILE A 144 15.35 -92.29 5.12
C ILE A 144 16.23 -92.87 4.01
N CYS A 145 16.69 -92.07 3.06
CA CYS A 145 17.58 -92.51 1.99
C CYS A 145 18.93 -93.06 2.50
N ASN A 146 19.44 -92.58 3.63
CA ASN A 146 20.64 -93.16 4.27
C ASN A 146 20.40 -94.57 4.83
N HIS A 147 19.16 -94.93 5.18
CA HIS A 147 18.80 -96.22 5.77
C HIS A 147 18.35 -97.27 4.75
N VAL A 148 17.94 -96.88 3.54
CA VAL A 148 17.52 -97.85 2.50
C VAL A 148 18.76 -98.50 1.88
N LYS A 149 19.00 -99.77 2.22
CA LYS A 149 20.09 -100.59 1.63
C LYS A 149 19.95 -100.67 0.11
N LYS A 150 21.08 -100.47 -0.58
CA LYS A 150 21.31 -100.53 -2.05
C LYS A 150 20.47 -101.62 -2.75
N GLY A 151 19.26 -101.26 -3.15
CA GLY A 151 18.42 -102.00 -4.05
C GLY A 151 18.16 -101.15 -5.28
N THR A 152 18.19 -101.76 -6.46
CA THR A 152 18.17 -101.08 -7.78
C THR A 152 17.01 -100.10 -8.00
N LEU A 153 15.90 -100.24 -7.26
CA LEU A 153 14.75 -99.33 -7.31
C LEU A 153 14.87 -98.15 -6.32
N ALA A 154 15.42 -98.39 -5.12
CA ALA A 154 15.62 -97.37 -4.10
C ALA A 154 16.73 -96.39 -4.49
N GLU A 155 17.76 -96.89 -5.18
CA GLU A 155 18.84 -96.06 -5.71
C GLU A 155 18.29 -95.04 -6.72
N LYS A 156 17.33 -95.42 -7.59
CA LYS A 156 16.71 -94.47 -8.54
C LYS A 156 15.84 -93.39 -7.89
N LEU A 157 15.25 -93.68 -6.73
CA LEU A 157 14.39 -92.72 -6.02
C LEU A 157 15.21 -91.78 -5.13
N CYS A 158 16.30 -92.25 -4.54
CA CYS A 158 17.18 -91.49 -3.65
C CYS A 158 18.40 -90.85 -4.36
N SER A 159 18.50 -90.95 -5.69
CA SER A 159 19.55 -90.30 -6.49
C SER A 159 19.00 -89.02 -7.14
N ALA A 160 19.07 -87.91 -6.42
CA ALA A 160 19.12 -86.57 -6.98
C ALA A 160 20.24 -85.79 -6.28
#